data_AF-A0A924V6A7-F1
#
_entry.id   AF-A0A924V6A7-F1
#
_cell.length_a   1.000
_cell.length_b   1.000
_cell.length_c   1.000
_cell.angle_alpha   90.00
_cell.angle_beta   90.00
_cell.angle_gamma   90.00
#
_symmetry.space_group_name_H-M   'P 1'
#
loop_
_entity.id
_entity.type
_entity.pdbx_description
1 polymer ?
#
loop_
_entity_poly.entity_id
_entity_poly.type
_entity_poly.pdbx_seq_one_letter_code
_entity_poly.pdbx_strand_id
1 'polypeptide(L)'
;MQKIILFFSLIASTVDAGTPPKPVALFLDCNIGTHYSNAILPAMKKRGEEIIVIKCKDFPAKMAELAKQNVYVKTLFASGHDGDGSVHGDKYGEDKGTFDPVSDIGEINKKYPKLFSQVQSYYPLGCYTTAPSNLQQYVYCMPNLKFVAGFYGAAHSAHRKVAQDYLINLLEVEDEIIQAKNAAEFNSITQRLSSLNSDINMGLYRNFACKASGDDYKKQELKGWGLTIDKKDTNVNQFVNFSKSECQSLKPKLEENLAKYLEYDEARLDIPRETSSGPLRALYSFFRQTEYCKYVMKDATFDRYPYGDWVFSLLFHRTYRENFKIWAQADLSKLKSQLAEELSQNKSLEAKQVLRDALAQIQMIRNEDMKTWSMGKINDVSVDLAEATARLFSLVADKKITLKDENLKVTLNKMSKNYTDLLVDRNAPLSWHEVDPKSLPEEPYPKRSN
;
A
#
# COMPACT_ATOMS: atom_id res chain seq x y z
N MET A 1 -69.12 -31.63 12.31
CA MET A 1 -67.89 -30.86 12.64
C MET A 1 -66.69 -31.67 12.20
N GLN A 2 -66.04 -31.21 11.13
CA GLN A 2 -64.99 -31.92 10.39
C GLN A 2 -63.67 -31.96 11.17
N LYS A 3 -63.10 -33.16 11.29
CA LYS A 3 -61.69 -33.38 11.66
C LYS A 3 -60.84 -33.27 10.40
N ILE A 4 -60.24 -32.11 10.17
CA ILE A 4 -59.18 -31.95 9.17
C ILE A 4 -57.86 -32.24 9.88
N ILE A 5 -57.39 -33.47 9.71
CA ILE A 5 -56.03 -33.88 10.04
C ILE A 5 -55.14 -33.34 8.92
N LEU A 6 -54.46 -32.22 9.18
CA LEU A 6 -53.38 -31.72 8.34
C LEU A 6 -52.14 -32.59 8.59
N PHE A 7 -52.02 -33.65 7.80
CA PHE A 7 -50.73 -34.28 7.51
C PHE A 7 -49.92 -33.27 6.70
N PHE A 8 -49.19 -32.38 7.38
CA PHE A 8 -48.04 -31.73 6.77
C PHE A 8 -47.02 -32.83 6.52
N SER A 9 -46.98 -33.28 5.27
CA SER A 9 -45.88 -34.04 4.70
C SER A 9 -44.60 -33.25 4.95
N LEU A 10 -43.89 -33.66 5.99
CA LEU A 10 -42.50 -33.37 6.24
C LEU A 10 -41.69 -34.07 5.13
N ILE A 11 -41.82 -33.60 3.90
CA ILE A 11 -40.76 -33.75 2.90
C ILE A 11 -39.69 -32.80 3.41
N ALA A 12 -38.96 -33.26 4.43
CA ALA A 12 -37.58 -32.88 4.59
C ALA A 12 -36.92 -33.30 3.29
N SER A 13 -36.91 -32.39 2.32
CA SER A 13 -35.84 -32.34 1.35
C SER A 13 -34.59 -32.43 2.21
N THR A 14 -34.00 -33.61 2.25
CA THR A 14 -32.59 -33.82 2.57
C THR A 14 -31.87 -33.04 1.47
N VAL A 15 -31.88 -31.71 1.59
CA VAL A 15 -30.91 -30.84 0.98
C VAL A 15 -29.65 -31.46 1.47
N ASP A 16 -28.98 -32.15 0.53
CA ASP A 16 -27.70 -32.79 0.74
C ASP A 16 -26.90 -31.78 1.54
N ALA A 17 -26.74 -32.08 2.84
CA ALA A 17 -26.05 -31.19 3.77
C ALA A 17 -24.58 -31.41 3.41
N GLY A 18 -24.22 -30.89 2.23
CA GLY A 18 -22.98 -31.16 1.57
C GLY A 18 -21.87 -30.93 2.57
N THR A 19 -20.85 -31.78 2.51
CA THR A 19 -19.73 -31.77 3.43
C THR A 19 -19.38 -30.32 3.80
N PRO A 20 -19.38 -29.95 5.09
CA PRO A 20 -19.14 -28.57 5.47
C PRO A 20 -17.82 -28.10 4.86
N PRO A 21 -17.76 -26.87 4.32
CA PRO A 21 -16.60 -26.43 3.58
C PRO A 21 -15.36 -26.44 4.48
N LYS A 22 -14.24 -26.92 3.93
CA LYS A 22 -13.00 -27.11 4.70
C LYS A 22 -12.27 -25.76 4.86
N PRO A 23 -11.86 -25.37 6.09
CA PRO A 23 -11.01 -24.20 6.28
C PRO A 23 -9.62 -24.44 5.70
N VAL A 24 -9.07 -23.43 5.02
CA VAL A 24 -7.67 -23.40 4.57
C VAL A 24 -6.99 -22.10 5.02
N ALA A 25 -5.68 -22.16 5.11
CA ALA A 25 -4.81 -21.00 5.22
C ALA A 25 -4.25 -20.67 3.83
N LEU A 26 -4.45 -19.45 3.37
CA LEU A 26 -3.92 -18.98 2.09
C LEU A 26 -2.68 -18.11 2.33
N PHE A 27 -1.55 -18.45 1.72
CA PHE A 27 -0.33 -17.66 1.77
C PHE A 27 -0.03 -17.08 0.39
N LEU A 28 -0.04 -15.76 0.30
CA LEU A 28 0.30 -15.00 -0.90
C LEU A 28 1.75 -14.53 -0.83
N ASP A 29 2.64 -15.12 -1.63
CA ASP A 29 4.03 -14.69 -1.79
C ASP A 29 4.11 -13.67 -2.93
N CYS A 30 4.08 -12.39 -2.59
CA CYS A 30 4.27 -11.33 -3.57
C CYS A 30 5.74 -11.01 -3.77
N ASN A 31 6.65 -11.29 -2.81
CA ASN A 31 8.04 -10.87 -2.95
C ASN A 31 9.08 -11.87 -2.44
N ILE A 32 8.98 -12.24 -1.17
CA ILE A 32 10.16 -12.62 -0.37
C ILE A 32 10.53 -14.10 -0.53
N GLY A 33 9.83 -14.84 -1.39
CA GLY A 33 10.06 -16.26 -1.57
C GLY A 33 9.44 -17.08 -0.43
N THR A 34 9.72 -18.38 -0.43
CA THR A 34 9.07 -19.34 0.46
C THR A 34 9.57 -19.30 1.92
N HIS A 35 10.35 -18.29 2.34
CA HIS A 35 10.95 -18.26 3.69
C HIS A 35 9.90 -18.26 4.80
N TYR A 36 8.94 -17.34 4.76
CA TYR A 36 7.86 -17.31 5.75
C TYR A 36 6.98 -18.56 5.66
N SER A 37 6.56 -18.94 4.46
CA SER A 37 5.69 -20.11 4.26
C SER A 37 6.34 -21.40 4.77
N ASN A 38 7.64 -21.60 4.50
CA ASN A 38 8.38 -22.75 4.97
C ASN A 38 8.54 -22.76 6.49
N ALA A 39 8.80 -21.59 7.09
CA ALA A 39 8.96 -21.47 8.53
C ALA A 39 7.67 -21.78 9.30
N ILE A 40 6.50 -21.40 8.78
CA ILE A 40 5.22 -21.61 9.47
C ILE A 40 4.57 -22.97 9.22
N LEU A 41 5.01 -23.73 8.21
CA LEU A 41 4.46 -25.05 7.87
C LEU A 41 4.27 -25.96 9.11
N PRO A 42 5.26 -26.10 10.02
CA PRO A 42 5.08 -26.93 11.22
C PRO A 42 3.97 -26.41 12.16
N ALA A 43 3.88 -25.09 12.35
CA ALA A 43 2.85 -24.47 13.20
C ALA A 43 1.45 -24.64 12.59
N MET A 44 1.31 -24.48 11.27
CA MET A 44 0.05 -24.71 10.56
C MET A 44 -0.38 -26.18 10.63
N LYS A 45 0.57 -27.11 10.48
CA LYS A 45 0.30 -28.55 10.63
C LYS A 45 -0.18 -28.90 12.05
N LYS A 46 0.42 -28.31 13.09
CA LYS A 46 0.01 -28.49 14.49
C LYS A 46 -1.44 -28.00 14.74
N ARG A 47 -1.87 -26.96 14.01
CA ARG A 47 -3.25 -26.44 14.03
C ARG A 47 -4.24 -27.26 13.20
N GLY A 48 -3.77 -28.25 12.43
CA GLY A 48 -4.61 -29.00 11.50
C GLY A 48 -5.13 -28.16 10.33
N GLU A 49 -4.49 -27.02 10.04
CA GLU A 49 -4.86 -26.14 8.92
C GLU A 49 -3.98 -26.44 7.71
N GLU A 50 -4.61 -26.73 6.57
CA GLU A 50 -3.91 -26.88 5.29
C GLU A 50 -3.49 -25.50 4.79
N ILE A 51 -2.20 -25.33 4.50
CA ILE A 51 -1.66 -24.10 3.91
C ILE A 51 -1.51 -24.26 2.40
N ILE A 52 -2.07 -23.30 1.67
CA ILE A 52 -1.98 -23.17 0.22
C ILE A 52 -1.11 -21.96 -0.08
N VAL A 53 0.06 -22.18 -0.67
CA VAL A 53 1.02 -21.12 -1.01
C VAL A 53 0.92 -20.82 -2.50
N ILE A 54 0.72 -19.56 -2.86
CA ILE A 54 0.70 -19.09 -4.26
C ILE A 54 1.46 -17.79 -4.43
N LYS A 55 1.89 -17.51 -5.66
CA LYS A 55 2.36 -16.17 -6.05
C LYS A 55 1.17 -15.23 -6.21
N CYS A 56 1.34 -13.94 -5.91
CA CYS A 56 0.25 -12.97 -5.99
C CYS A 56 -0.30 -12.81 -7.42
N LYS A 57 0.55 -12.89 -8.45
CA LYS A 57 0.11 -12.88 -9.85
C LYS A 57 -0.87 -14.01 -10.22
N ASP A 58 -0.83 -15.12 -9.48
CA ASP A 58 -1.66 -16.30 -9.73
C ASP A 58 -2.98 -16.24 -8.94
N PHE A 59 -3.19 -15.17 -8.15
CA PHE A 59 -4.34 -15.03 -7.25
C PHE A 59 -5.69 -15.23 -7.94
N PRO A 60 -6.03 -14.54 -9.05
CA PRO A 60 -7.34 -14.69 -9.66
C PRO A 60 -7.62 -16.12 -10.15
N ALA A 61 -6.62 -16.74 -10.78
CA ALA A 61 -6.73 -18.10 -11.30
C ALA A 61 -6.88 -19.11 -10.17
N LYS A 62 -6.10 -18.98 -9.09
CA LYS A 62 -6.18 -19.89 -7.95
C LYS A 62 -7.50 -19.76 -7.21
N MET A 63 -8.03 -18.55 -7.04
CA MET A 63 -9.31 -18.36 -6.34
C MET A 63 -10.47 -19.04 -7.08
N ALA A 64 -10.44 -19.04 -8.42
CA ALA A 64 -11.42 -19.77 -9.23
C ALA A 64 -11.29 -21.30 -9.09
N GLU A 65 -10.09 -21.83 -8.84
CA GLU A 65 -9.86 -23.24 -8.54
C GLU A 65 -10.38 -23.60 -7.14
N LEU A 66 -10.00 -22.83 -6.11
CA LEU A 66 -10.42 -23.08 -4.72
C LEU A 66 -11.93 -22.98 -4.54
N ALA A 67 -12.59 -22.07 -5.25
CA ALA A 67 -14.05 -21.96 -5.21
C ALA A 67 -14.77 -23.26 -5.62
N LYS A 68 -14.12 -24.14 -6.40
CA LYS A 68 -14.67 -25.45 -6.82
C LYS A 68 -14.39 -26.57 -5.81
N GLN A 69 -13.48 -26.37 -4.86
CA GLN A 69 -13.02 -27.40 -3.92
C GLN A 69 -13.81 -27.41 -2.59
N ASN A 70 -14.91 -26.64 -2.51
CA ASN A 70 -15.70 -26.49 -1.29
C ASN A 70 -14.84 -26.14 -0.06
N VAL A 71 -13.94 -25.17 -0.24
CA VAL A 71 -13.08 -24.62 0.82
C VAL A 71 -13.45 -23.17 1.13
N TYR A 72 -13.01 -22.67 2.28
CA TYR A 72 -12.99 -21.24 2.58
C TYR A 72 -11.66 -20.83 3.20
N VAL A 73 -11.25 -19.59 2.97
CA VAL A 73 -10.04 -19.02 3.59
C VAL A 73 -10.38 -18.60 5.02
N LYS A 74 -9.76 -19.26 6.00
CA LYS A 74 -9.85 -18.91 7.43
C LYS A 74 -8.73 -17.94 7.82
N THR A 75 -7.53 -18.22 7.32
CA THR A 75 -6.30 -17.49 7.65
C THR A 75 -5.67 -17.00 6.36
N LEU A 76 -5.37 -15.70 6.26
CA LEU A 76 -4.72 -15.11 5.09
C LEU A 76 -3.35 -14.56 5.49
N PHE A 77 -2.32 -14.87 4.71
CA PHE A 77 -1.01 -14.26 4.79
C PHE A 77 -0.70 -13.59 3.47
N ALA A 78 -0.06 -12.42 3.49
CA ALA A 78 0.42 -11.76 2.29
C ALA A 78 1.79 -11.14 2.55
N SER A 79 2.83 -11.59 1.86
CA SER A 79 4.20 -11.09 2.04
C SER A 79 4.68 -10.28 0.85
N GLY A 80 5.24 -9.11 1.11
CA GLY A 80 5.70 -8.19 0.09
C GLY A 80 6.27 -6.89 0.65
N HIS A 81 6.61 -5.98 -0.24
CA HIS A 81 6.86 -4.58 0.11
C HIS A 81 5.56 -3.86 0.42
N ASP A 82 5.61 -2.90 1.34
CA ASP A 82 4.47 -2.05 1.67
C ASP A 82 4.01 -1.24 0.46
N GLY A 83 2.69 -1.15 0.29
CA GLY A 83 2.03 -0.38 -0.74
C GLY A 83 0.76 0.26 -0.23
N ASP A 84 0.84 0.86 0.94
CA ASP A 84 -0.30 1.46 1.63
C ASP A 84 -1.44 0.50 1.97
N GLY A 85 -1.09 -0.62 2.58
CA GLY A 85 -2.03 -1.68 2.93
C GLY A 85 -2.13 -2.78 1.88
N SER A 86 -1.73 -2.50 0.65
CA SER A 86 -1.40 -3.53 -0.34
C SER A 86 0.02 -4.07 -0.12
N VAL A 87 0.33 -5.21 -0.73
CA VAL A 87 1.68 -5.78 -0.76
C VAL A 87 2.16 -6.00 -2.18
N HIS A 88 3.41 -5.62 -2.45
CA HIS A 88 3.99 -5.67 -3.79
C HIS A 88 5.20 -6.60 -3.87
N GLY A 89 5.37 -7.22 -5.03
CA GLY A 89 6.61 -7.87 -5.42
C GLY A 89 7.72 -6.93 -5.85
N ASP A 90 8.96 -7.40 -5.69
CA ASP A 90 10.09 -6.78 -6.38
C ASP A 90 9.88 -6.86 -7.90
N LYS A 91 10.06 -5.73 -8.58
CA LYS A 91 10.11 -5.68 -10.05
C LYS A 91 11.46 -6.14 -10.60
N TYR A 92 12.46 -6.31 -9.73
CA TYR A 92 13.79 -6.80 -10.08
C TYR A 92 13.79 -8.33 -10.09
N GLY A 93 13.33 -8.94 -11.18
CA GLY A 93 13.32 -10.39 -11.36
C GLY A 93 12.05 -10.91 -12.02
N GLU A 94 11.55 -12.06 -11.54
CA GLU A 94 10.24 -12.56 -11.96
C GLU A 94 9.15 -11.70 -11.32
N ASP A 95 8.25 -11.12 -12.12
CA ASP A 95 7.05 -10.47 -11.59
C ASP A 95 6.23 -11.49 -10.78
N LYS A 96 6.15 -11.24 -9.47
CA LYS A 96 5.41 -12.04 -8.51
C LYS A 96 4.03 -11.45 -8.23
N GLY A 97 3.71 -10.30 -8.82
CA GLY A 97 2.43 -9.61 -8.73
C GLY A 97 2.29 -8.68 -7.53
N THR A 98 1.11 -8.09 -7.44
CA THR A 98 0.65 -7.23 -6.35
C THR A 98 -0.59 -7.87 -5.75
N PHE A 99 -0.82 -7.66 -4.45
CA PHE A 99 -2.08 -7.98 -3.80
C PHE A 99 -2.61 -6.76 -3.05
N ASP A 100 -3.75 -6.26 -3.50
CA ASP A 100 -4.54 -5.22 -2.85
C ASP A 100 -5.78 -5.90 -2.23
N PRO A 101 -5.87 -5.99 -0.88
CA PRO A 101 -6.98 -6.67 -0.23
C PRO A 101 -8.36 -6.10 -0.58
N VAL A 102 -8.49 -4.80 -0.84
CA VAL A 102 -9.80 -4.19 -1.14
C VAL A 102 -10.24 -4.54 -2.55
N SER A 103 -9.35 -4.32 -3.53
CA SER A 103 -9.62 -4.62 -4.94
C SER A 103 -9.76 -6.12 -5.15
N ASP A 104 -8.75 -6.90 -4.78
CA ASP A 104 -8.63 -8.31 -5.17
C ASP A 104 -9.67 -9.18 -4.45
N ILE A 105 -9.85 -9.01 -3.14
CA ILE A 105 -10.92 -9.73 -2.41
C ILE A 105 -12.29 -9.21 -2.84
N GLY A 106 -12.43 -7.91 -3.11
CA GLY A 106 -13.67 -7.32 -3.61
C GLY A 106 -14.12 -7.95 -4.93
N GLU A 107 -13.22 -8.08 -5.90
CA GLU A 107 -13.50 -8.73 -7.18
C GLU A 107 -13.81 -10.23 -7.04
N ILE A 108 -13.06 -10.92 -6.19
CA ILE A 108 -13.29 -12.35 -5.94
C ILE A 108 -14.62 -12.57 -5.23
N ASN A 109 -14.98 -11.77 -4.23
CA ASN A 109 -16.24 -11.91 -3.50
C ASN A 109 -17.47 -11.63 -4.38
N LYS A 110 -17.35 -10.80 -5.42
CA LYS A 110 -18.43 -10.65 -6.42
C LYS A 110 -18.75 -11.96 -7.14
N LYS A 111 -17.75 -12.83 -7.35
CA LYS A 111 -17.89 -14.12 -8.05
C LYS A 111 -18.09 -15.30 -7.10
N TYR A 112 -17.39 -15.28 -5.96
CA TYR A 112 -17.25 -16.38 -5.01
C TYR A 112 -17.44 -15.87 -3.57
N PRO A 113 -18.64 -15.39 -3.19
CA PRO A 113 -18.87 -14.65 -1.94
C PRO A 113 -18.57 -15.45 -0.67
N LYS A 114 -18.52 -16.80 -0.74
CA LYS A 114 -18.21 -17.63 0.42
C LYS A 114 -16.71 -17.73 0.71
N LEU A 115 -15.84 -17.57 -0.30
CA LEU A 115 -14.42 -17.93 -0.21
C LEU A 115 -13.67 -17.13 0.86
N PHE A 116 -13.86 -15.81 0.90
CA PHE A 116 -13.24 -14.92 1.89
C PHE A 116 -14.21 -14.46 3.00
N SER A 117 -15.48 -14.89 2.96
CA SER A 117 -16.46 -14.49 3.98
C SER A 117 -16.09 -14.95 5.39
N GLN A 118 -15.19 -15.92 5.55
CA GLN A 118 -14.85 -16.52 6.84
C GLN A 118 -13.42 -16.23 7.28
N VAL A 119 -12.72 -15.28 6.65
CA VAL A 119 -11.37 -14.91 7.10
C VAL A 119 -11.46 -14.37 8.52
N GLN A 120 -10.75 -15.01 9.45
CA GLN A 120 -10.69 -14.64 10.86
C GLN A 120 -9.36 -13.95 11.19
N SER A 121 -8.29 -14.32 10.50
CA SER A 121 -6.94 -13.84 10.78
C SER A 121 -6.27 -13.37 9.49
N TYR A 122 -5.66 -12.19 9.53
CA TYR A 122 -4.86 -11.65 8.42
C TYR A 122 -3.46 -11.26 8.87
N TYR A 123 -2.48 -11.72 8.11
CA TYR A 123 -1.06 -11.51 8.34
C TYR A 123 -0.43 -10.78 7.16
N PRO A 124 -0.50 -9.43 7.11
CA PRO A 124 0.26 -8.67 6.13
C PRO A 124 1.72 -8.57 6.61
N LEU A 125 2.64 -9.09 5.80
CA LEU A 125 4.05 -9.29 6.13
C LEU A 125 4.95 -8.35 5.32
N GLY A 126 4.59 -7.07 5.31
CA GLY A 126 5.41 -5.97 4.78
C GLY A 126 5.66 -4.89 5.83
N CYS A 127 6.63 -4.01 5.59
CA CYS A 127 6.88 -2.85 6.47
C CYS A 127 5.59 -2.04 6.65
N TYR A 128 5.29 -1.52 7.84
CA TYR A 128 4.14 -0.63 8.10
C TYR A 128 2.77 -1.14 7.63
N THR A 129 2.64 -2.40 7.22
CA THR A 129 1.38 -2.93 6.71
C THR A 129 0.30 -2.99 7.78
N THR A 130 0.69 -2.99 9.06
CA THR A 130 -0.25 -2.83 10.17
C THR A 130 -0.26 -1.42 10.77
N ALA A 131 0.17 -0.43 9.99
CA ALA A 131 -0.14 0.97 10.28
C ALA A 131 -1.66 1.17 10.35
N PRO A 132 -2.16 2.06 11.21
CA PRO A 132 -3.58 2.09 11.53
C PRO A 132 -4.49 2.46 10.36
N SER A 133 -4.00 3.25 9.40
CA SER A 133 -4.70 3.62 8.17
C SER A 133 -5.11 2.39 7.35
N ASN A 134 -4.29 1.34 7.33
CA ASN A 134 -4.51 0.15 6.50
C ASN A 134 -5.57 -0.79 7.10
N LEU A 135 -5.71 -0.79 8.42
CA LEU A 135 -6.57 -1.76 9.12
C LEU A 135 -8.05 -1.63 8.75
N GLN A 136 -8.50 -0.40 8.51
CA GLN A 136 -9.87 -0.15 8.07
C GLN A 136 -10.16 -0.79 6.72
N GLN A 137 -9.18 -0.78 5.82
CA GLN A 137 -9.27 -1.42 4.50
C GLN A 137 -9.46 -2.95 4.65
N TYR A 138 -8.68 -3.57 5.56
CA TYR A 138 -8.73 -5.01 5.80
C TYR A 138 -10.07 -5.45 6.39
N VAL A 139 -10.53 -4.71 7.40
CA VAL A 139 -11.82 -4.94 8.03
C VAL A 139 -12.92 -4.81 6.98
N TYR A 140 -12.88 -3.76 6.16
CA TYR A 140 -13.87 -3.51 5.10
C TYR A 140 -14.03 -4.68 4.13
N CYS A 141 -12.94 -5.29 3.65
CA CYS A 141 -13.02 -6.40 2.70
C CYS A 141 -13.15 -7.79 3.34
N MET A 142 -12.86 -7.93 4.64
CA MET A 142 -12.95 -9.19 5.40
C MET A 142 -13.90 -9.03 6.61
N PRO A 143 -15.22 -9.20 6.42
CA PRO A 143 -16.24 -8.86 7.43
C PRO A 143 -16.18 -9.67 8.74
N ASN A 144 -15.52 -10.83 8.72
CA ASN A 144 -15.36 -11.72 9.87
C ASN A 144 -13.94 -11.67 10.46
N LEU A 145 -13.13 -10.68 10.05
CA LEU A 145 -11.76 -10.49 10.51
C LEU A 145 -11.77 -10.19 12.02
N LYS A 146 -11.15 -11.09 12.77
CA LYS A 146 -11.02 -11.02 14.22
C LYS A 146 -9.64 -10.51 14.61
N PHE A 147 -8.62 -10.89 13.87
CA PHE A 147 -7.23 -10.65 14.23
C PHE A 147 -6.42 -10.18 13.02
N VAL A 148 -5.61 -9.14 13.20
CA VAL A 148 -4.60 -8.72 12.22
C VAL A 148 -3.25 -8.64 12.91
N ALA A 149 -2.23 -9.18 12.28
CA ALA A 149 -0.88 -9.10 12.81
C ALA A 149 0.21 -9.04 11.75
N GLY A 150 1.16 -8.14 11.94
CA GLY A 150 2.22 -7.85 10.98
C GLY A 150 3.18 -6.82 11.55
N PHE A 151 3.73 -5.96 10.69
CA PHE A 151 4.73 -4.99 11.12
C PHE A 151 4.14 -3.57 11.17
N TYR A 152 4.20 -2.95 12.35
CA TYR A 152 3.80 -1.55 12.56
C TYR A 152 4.88 -0.56 12.11
N GLY A 153 6.13 -1.04 12.03
CA GLY A 153 7.28 -0.28 11.56
C GLY A 153 7.98 -0.99 10.40
N ALA A 154 9.27 -0.68 10.23
CA ALA A 154 10.11 -1.44 9.31
C ALA A 154 10.12 -2.93 9.70
N ALA A 155 9.84 -3.80 8.72
CA ALA A 155 9.88 -5.24 8.88
C ALA A 155 11.33 -5.75 8.82
N HIS A 156 11.61 -6.83 9.55
CA HIS A 156 12.83 -7.58 9.29
C HIS A 156 12.69 -8.35 7.98
N SER A 157 13.81 -8.57 7.30
CA SER A 157 13.80 -9.41 6.10
C SER A 157 13.38 -10.85 6.45
N ALA A 158 12.57 -11.48 5.59
CA ALA A 158 11.95 -12.78 5.88
C ALA A 158 12.96 -13.93 6.05
N HIS A 159 14.18 -13.80 5.55
CA HIS A 159 15.24 -14.79 5.77
C HIS A 159 15.76 -14.80 7.21
N ARG A 160 15.50 -13.75 7.99
CA ARG A 160 15.98 -13.64 9.37
C ARG A 160 15.14 -14.50 10.30
N LYS A 161 15.82 -15.29 11.13
CA LYS A 161 15.18 -16.15 12.13
C LYS A 161 14.22 -15.38 13.04
N VAL A 162 14.57 -14.15 13.44
CA VAL A 162 13.71 -13.31 14.29
C VAL A 162 12.33 -13.04 13.66
N ALA A 163 12.27 -12.80 12.34
CA ALA A 163 11.00 -12.58 11.64
C ALA A 163 10.17 -13.86 11.54
N GLN A 164 10.84 -15.00 11.34
CA GLN A 164 10.22 -16.32 11.28
C GLN A 164 9.69 -16.77 12.65
N ASP A 165 10.51 -16.66 13.69
CA ASP A 165 10.17 -16.98 15.07
C ASP A 165 8.97 -16.16 15.54
N TYR A 166 8.90 -14.88 15.18
CA TYR A 166 7.73 -14.05 15.47
C TYR A 166 6.45 -14.65 14.94
N LEU A 167 6.42 -14.98 13.64
CA LEU A 167 5.22 -15.52 13.03
C LEU A 167 4.87 -16.89 13.62
N ILE A 168 5.86 -17.75 13.89
CA ILE A 168 5.66 -19.05 14.53
C ILE A 168 5.04 -18.87 15.92
N ASN A 169 5.67 -18.09 16.80
CA ASN A 169 5.20 -17.83 18.16
C ASN A 169 3.78 -17.24 18.17
N LEU A 170 3.49 -16.37 17.21
CA LEU A 170 2.19 -15.75 17.06
C LEU A 170 1.10 -16.76 16.68
N LEU A 171 1.41 -17.68 15.76
CA LEU A 171 0.48 -18.74 15.34
C LEU A 171 0.20 -19.73 16.47
N GLU A 172 1.12 -19.90 17.44
CA GLU A 172 0.91 -20.78 18.59
C GLU A 172 -0.12 -20.25 19.58
N VAL A 173 -0.35 -18.93 19.61
CA VAL A 173 -1.25 -18.26 20.56
C VAL A 173 -2.43 -17.58 19.88
N GLU A 174 -2.57 -17.71 18.55
CA GLU A 174 -3.61 -17.04 17.76
C GLU A 174 -5.02 -17.35 18.29
N ASP A 175 -5.31 -18.62 18.61
CA ASP A 175 -6.62 -19.01 19.12
C ASP A 175 -6.93 -18.36 20.47
N GLU A 176 -5.94 -18.26 21.37
CA GLU A 176 -6.08 -17.53 22.64
C GLU A 176 -6.36 -16.05 22.39
N ILE A 177 -5.63 -15.43 21.45
CA ILE A 177 -5.84 -14.03 21.06
C ILE A 177 -7.26 -13.82 20.51
N ILE A 178 -7.72 -14.70 19.63
CA ILE A 178 -9.05 -14.62 19.04
C ILE A 178 -10.13 -14.80 20.10
N GLN A 179 -9.90 -15.67 21.09
CA GLN A 179 -10.86 -15.97 22.16
C GLN A 179 -10.83 -14.98 23.31
N ALA A 180 -9.81 -14.11 23.38
CA ALA A 180 -9.70 -13.09 24.41
C ALA A 180 -10.99 -12.25 24.51
N LYS A 181 -11.54 -12.17 25.72
CA LYS A 181 -12.86 -11.57 25.98
C LYS A 181 -12.79 -10.06 26.13
N ASN A 182 -11.63 -9.54 26.52
CA ASN A 182 -11.41 -8.13 26.80
C ASN A 182 -9.95 -7.75 26.56
N ALA A 183 -9.68 -6.45 26.64
CA ALA A 183 -8.34 -5.90 26.46
C ALA A 183 -7.33 -6.47 27.46
N ALA A 184 -7.69 -6.66 28.74
CA ALA A 184 -6.76 -7.16 29.75
C ALA A 184 -6.29 -8.59 29.46
N GLU A 185 -7.20 -9.47 29.03
CA GLU A 185 -6.87 -10.85 28.63
C GLU A 185 -5.98 -10.88 27.38
N PHE A 186 -6.34 -10.08 26.37
CA PHE A 186 -5.51 -9.89 25.18
C PHE A 186 -4.09 -9.46 25.54
N ASN A 187 -3.93 -8.56 26.52
CA ASN A 187 -2.62 -8.06 26.96
C ASN A 187 -1.78 -9.12 27.62
N SER A 188 -2.41 -9.90 28.49
CA SER A 188 -1.71 -10.98 29.16
C SER A 188 -1.15 -11.98 28.14
N ILE A 189 -1.85 -12.20 27.03
CA ILE A 189 -1.41 -13.10 25.95
C ILE A 189 -0.29 -12.45 25.13
N THR A 190 -0.44 -11.19 24.72
CA THR A 190 0.55 -10.50 23.88
C THR A 190 1.84 -10.16 24.62
N GLN A 191 1.81 -9.97 25.93
CA GLN A 191 3.03 -9.80 26.74
C GLN A 191 3.95 -11.02 26.64
N ARG A 192 3.40 -12.23 26.53
CA ARG A 192 4.19 -13.46 26.30
C ARG A 192 4.90 -13.43 24.95
N LEU A 193 4.31 -12.80 23.94
CA LEU A 193 4.92 -12.63 22.62
C LEU A 193 6.01 -11.56 22.63
N SER A 194 5.80 -10.47 23.37
CA SER A 194 6.78 -9.38 23.49
C SER A 194 8.08 -9.82 24.15
N SER A 195 7.99 -10.74 25.13
CA SER A 195 9.18 -11.29 25.79
C SER A 195 10.03 -12.18 24.88
N LEU A 196 9.46 -12.65 23.77
CA LEU A 196 10.13 -13.56 22.84
C LEU A 196 10.78 -12.85 21.66
N ASN A 197 10.38 -11.60 21.35
CA ASN A 197 10.74 -10.92 20.10
C ASN A 197 11.05 -9.44 20.30
N SER A 198 12.01 -9.12 21.19
CA SER A 198 12.38 -7.75 21.59
C SER A 198 12.84 -6.82 20.46
N ASP A 199 13.12 -7.37 19.28
CA ASP A 199 13.75 -6.62 18.18
C ASP A 199 12.76 -6.35 17.04
N ILE A 200 11.46 -6.62 17.23
CA ILE A 200 10.43 -6.51 16.19
C ILE A 200 9.45 -5.38 16.49
N ASN A 201 9.19 -4.57 15.46
CA ASN A 201 8.10 -3.59 15.44
C ASN A 201 6.80 -4.28 15.04
N MET A 202 6.13 -4.93 16.00
CA MET A 202 4.90 -5.68 15.72
C MET A 202 3.67 -4.78 15.85
N GLY A 203 2.69 -4.97 14.97
CA GLY A 203 1.35 -4.42 15.15
C GLY A 203 0.35 -5.57 15.21
N LEU A 204 -0.38 -5.65 16.31
CA LEU A 204 -1.40 -6.66 16.60
C LEU A 204 -2.75 -5.95 16.77
N TYR A 205 -3.82 -6.50 16.21
CA TYR A 205 -5.12 -5.85 16.24
C TYR A 205 -6.21 -6.87 16.46
N ARG A 206 -7.11 -6.61 17.42
CA ARG A 206 -8.21 -7.51 17.74
C ARG A 206 -9.54 -6.78 17.66
N ASN A 207 -10.46 -7.34 16.87
CA ASN A 207 -11.83 -6.86 16.79
C ASN A 207 -12.71 -7.44 17.92
N PHE A 208 -12.89 -6.69 19.01
CA PHE A 208 -13.79 -7.13 20.10
C PHE A 208 -15.28 -7.03 19.74
N ALA A 209 -15.66 -6.45 18.60
CA ALA A 209 -17.07 -6.31 18.22
C ALA A 209 -17.69 -7.68 17.88
N CYS A 210 -18.76 -8.05 18.58
CA CYS A 210 -19.57 -9.21 18.24
C CYS A 210 -20.42 -8.88 17.00
N LYS A 211 -20.06 -9.41 15.82
CA LYS A 211 -20.81 -9.37 14.54
C LYS A 211 -21.57 -8.04 14.28
N ALA A 212 -20.96 -7.13 13.51
CA ALA A 212 -21.76 -6.09 12.87
C ALA A 212 -22.50 -6.71 11.67
N SER A 213 -23.82 -6.66 11.68
CA SER A 213 -24.64 -6.81 10.48
C SER A 213 -25.00 -5.43 9.93
N GLY A 214 -24.75 -5.17 8.65
CA GLY A 214 -25.18 -3.95 7.95
C GLY A 214 -24.22 -2.74 8.06
N ASP A 215 -24.77 -1.52 7.98
CA ASP A 215 -24.04 -0.23 7.95
C ASP A 215 -23.18 0.06 9.21
N ASP A 216 -23.35 -0.71 10.28
CA ASP A 216 -22.56 -0.59 11.52
C ASP A 216 -21.09 -0.98 11.34
N TYR A 217 -20.73 -1.56 10.20
CA TYR A 217 -19.33 -1.82 9.84
C TYR A 217 -18.49 -0.54 9.74
N LYS A 218 -19.11 0.59 9.34
CA LYS A 218 -18.48 1.93 9.32
C LYS A 218 -18.20 2.50 10.71
N LYS A 219 -18.74 1.89 11.77
CA LYS A 219 -18.56 2.29 13.17
C LYS A 219 -17.66 1.32 13.95
N GLN A 220 -17.18 0.24 13.32
CA GLN A 220 -16.25 -0.66 13.98
C GLN A 220 -14.87 0.00 14.10
N GLU A 221 -14.55 0.42 15.32
CA GLU A 221 -13.18 0.75 15.68
C GLU A 221 -12.47 -0.56 16.03
N LEU A 222 -11.51 -0.99 15.19
CA LEU A 222 -10.51 -1.94 15.66
C LEU A 222 -9.75 -1.26 16.80
N LYS A 223 -9.90 -1.79 18.02
CA LYS A 223 -9.01 -1.42 19.11
C LYS A 223 -7.68 -2.11 18.86
N GLY A 224 -6.68 -1.28 18.58
CA GLY A 224 -5.38 -1.71 18.14
C GLY A 224 -4.32 -1.77 19.21
N TRP A 225 -3.36 -2.64 18.97
CA TRP A 225 -2.21 -2.90 19.83
C TRP A 225 -0.93 -2.86 19.00
N GLY A 226 -0.39 -1.65 18.84
CA GLY A 226 0.97 -1.49 18.32
C GLY A 226 1.97 -1.75 19.44
N LEU A 227 2.82 -2.76 19.30
CA LEU A 227 3.95 -2.97 20.20
C LEU A 227 5.24 -2.60 19.46
N THR A 228 5.74 -1.40 19.72
CA THR A 228 7.04 -0.95 19.22
C THR A 228 8.11 -1.14 20.29
N ILE A 229 8.88 -2.22 20.22
CA ILE A 229 10.02 -2.41 21.13
C ILE A 229 11.20 -1.57 20.68
N ASP A 230 11.24 -0.32 21.14
CA ASP A 230 12.47 0.46 21.17
C ASP A 230 13.25 0.12 22.45
N LYS A 231 14.44 -0.48 22.29
CA LYS A 231 15.33 -0.83 23.41
C LYS A 231 15.72 0.37 24.28
N LYS A 232 15.50 1.61 23.82
CA LYS A 232 15.81 2.83 24.57
C LYS A 232 14.63 3.39 25.38
N ASP A 233 13.42 2.91 25.13
CA ASP A 233 12.21 3.39 25.82
C ASP A 233 11.58 2.21 26.55
N THR A 234 11.87 2.03 27.84
CA THR A 234 11.39 0.89 28.64
C THR A 234 9.86 0.85 28.81
N ASN A 235 9.12 1.83 28.29
CA ASN A 235 7.67 1.89 28.28
C ASN A 235 7.05 1.27 27.02
N VAL A 236 7.57 0.10 26.62
CA VAL A 236 7.05 -0.61 25.45
C VAL A 236 5.83 -1.44 25.81
N ASN A 237 4.66 -0.82 25.75
CA ASN A 237 3.34 -1.44 25.64
C ASN A 237 2.33 -0.29 25.47
N GLN A 238 2.40 0.45 24.36
CA GLN A 238 1.46 1.55 24.15
C GLN A 238 0.21 1.02 23.47
N PHE A 239 -0.92 1.12 24.17
CA PHE A 239 -2.21 1.09 23.50
C PHE A 239 -2.23 2.27 22.53
N VAL A 240 -2.25 2.00 21.22
CA VAL A 240 -2.54 3.05 20.25
C VAL A 240 -4.07 3.14 20.21
N ASN A 241 -4.61 4.06 21.01
CA ASN A 241 -6.03 4.28 21.05
C ASN A 241 -6.36 5.31 19.98
N PHE A 242 -6.77 4.82 18.80
CA PHE A 242 -7.13 5.59 17.61
C PHE A 242 -8.26 6.59 17.87
N SER A 243 -7.91 7.65 18.57
CA SER A 243 -8.81 8.55 19.23
C SER A 243 -8.42 9.98 18.91
N LYS A 244 -9.42 10.86 18.89
CA LYS A 244 -9.18 12.29 18.71
C LYS A 244 -8.22 12.84 19.76
N SER A 245 -8.27 12.34 21.00
CA SER A 245 -7.36 12.73 22.07
C SER A 245 -5.90 12.37 21.79
N GLU A 246 -5.64 11.18 21.26
CA GLU A 246 -4.27 10.78 20.87
C GLU A 246 -3.76 11.66 19.73
N CYS A 247 -4.57 11.84 18.68
CA CYS A 247 -4.18 12.71 17.58
C CYS A 247 -3.95 14.17 18.00
N GLN A 248 -4.75 14.67 18.95
CA GLN A 248 -4.55 16.00 19.51
C GLN A 248 -3.25 16.10 20.32
N SER A 249 -2.87 15.05 21.05
CA SER A 249 -1.62 15.04 21.82
C SER A 249 -0.38 14.93 20.91
N LEU A 250 -0.53 14.33 19.72
CA LEU A 250 0.52 14.24 18.70
C LEU A 250 0.74 15.56 17.95
N LYS A 251 -0.18 16.53 18.02
CA LYS A 251 -0.13 17.78 17.25
C LYS A 251 1.22 18.54 17.37
N PRO A 252 1.82 18.74 18.55
CA PRO A 252 3.12 19.41 18.65
C PRO A 252 4.23 18.67 17.90
N LYS A 253 4.22 17.33 17.95
CA LYS A 253 5.20 16.49 17.27
C LYS A 253 4.96 16.43 15.76
N LEU A 254 3.69 16.52 15.32
CA LEU A 254 3.32 16.69 13.92
C LEU A 254 3.84 18.04 13.38
N GLU A 255 3.72 19.14 14.12
CA GLU A 255 4.32 20.43 13.73
C GLU A 255 5.84 20.34 13.59
N GLU A 256 6.50 19.75 14.58
CA GLU A 256 7.96 19.60 14.59
C GLU A 256 8.44 18.79 13.37
N ASN A 257 7.78 17.67 13.09
CA ASN A 257 8.13 16.83 11.96
C ASN A 257 7.72 17.45 10.63
N LEU A 258 6.63 18.22 10.57
CA LEU A 258 6.27 18.98 9.37
C LEU A 258 7.36 19.99 9.01
N ALA A 259 7.87 20.74 9.99
CA ALA A 259 8.97 21.67 9.77
C ALA A 259 10.21 20.94 9.21
N LYS A 260 10.59 19.80 9.79
CA LYS A 260 11.72 18.99 9.29
C LYS A 260 11.49 18.43 7.88
N TYR A 261 10.26 18.02 7.58
CA TYR A 261 9.87 17.57 6.24
C TYR A 261 10.07 18.68 5.22
N LEU A 262 9.57 19.89 5.50
CA LEU A 262 9.68 21.04 4.60
C LEU A 262 11.15 21.43 4.35
N GLU A 263 12.02 21.30 5.34
CA GLU A 263 13.46 21.54 5.13
C GLU A 263 14.07 20.58 4.08
N TYR A 264 13.63 19.33 4.02
CA TYR A 264 14.05 18.39 2.96
C TYR A 264 13.32 18.63 1.63
N ASP A 265 11.99 18.83 1.68
CA ASP A 265 11.14 18.98 0.49
C ASP A 265 11.45 20.26 -0.30
N GLU A 266 11.86 21.33 0.40
CA GLU A 266 12.31 22.59 -0.18
C GLU A 266 13.81 22.61 -0.50
N ALA A 267 14.50 21.48 -0.36
CA ALA A 267 15.95 21.34 -0.58
C ALA A 267 16.83 22.30 0.24
N ARG A 268 16.38 22.70 1.45
CA ARG A 268 17.20 23.43 2.42
C ARG A 268 18.17 22.50 3.15
N LEU A 269 17.80 21.23 3.28
CA LEU A 269 18.66 20.15 3.74
C LEU A 269 18.93 19.14 2.63
N ASP A 270 20.19 18.70 2.54
CA ASP A 270 20.57 17.62 1.65
C ASP A 270 19.92 16.30 2.09
N ILE A 271 19.37 15.56 1.13
CA ILE A 271 18.89 14.20 1.35
C ILE A 271 20.09 13.31 1.68
N PRO A 272 20.11 12.63 2.86
CA PRO A 272 21.21 11.76 3.24
C PRO A 272 21.41 10.64 2.21
N ARG A 273 22.67 10.23 1.99
CA ARG A 273 22.96 9.10 1.10
C ARG A 273 22.37 7.78 1.61
N GLU A 274 22.40 7.58 2.92
CA GLU A 274 21.82 6.43 3.59
C GLU A 274 20.37 6.77 3.98
N THR A 275 19.39 6.25 3.23
CA THR A 275 17.96 6.47 3.47
C THR A 275 17.27 5.25 4.09
N SER A 276 17.99 4.13 4.30
CA SER A 276 17.45 2.98 5.05
C SER A 276 17.42 3.21 6.56
N SER A 277 18.12 4.24 7.05
CA SER A 277 18.14 4.63 8.47
C SER A 277 18.31 6.16 8.62
N GLY A 278 18.29 6.65 9.87
CA GLY A 278 18.55 8.07 10.16
C GLY A 278 17.31 8.98 10.16
N PRO A 279 17.51 10.32 10.14
CA PRO A 279 16.45 11.30 10.36
C PRO A 279 15.31 11.22 9.35
N LEU A 280 15.62 11.05 8.06
CA LEU A 280 14.60 10.98 7.01
C LEU A 280 13.78 9.68 7.10
N ARG A 281 14.42 8.55 7.45
CA ARG A 281 13.70 7.31 7.71
C ARG A 281 12.80 7.43 8.95
N ALA A 282 13.27 8.06 10.02
CA ALA A 282 12.48 8.31 11.21
C ALA A 282 11.26 9.21 10.91
N LEU A 283 11.45 10.21 10.03
CA LEU A 283 10.39 11.08 9.55
C LEU A 283 9.33 10.29 8.78
N TYR A 284 9.75 9.44 7.85
CA TYR A 284 8.86 8.54 7.12
C TYR A 284 8.09 7.62 8.07
N SER A 285 8.78 6.96 9.00
CA SER A 285 8.14 6.10 10.01
C SER A 285 7.08 6.84 10.79
N PHE A 286 7.39 8.06 11.25
CA PHE A 286 6.49 8.88 12.03
C PHE A 286 5.22 9.24 11.24
N PHE A 287 5.35 9.79 10.03
CA PHE A 287 4.19 10.17 9.23
C PHE A 287 3.35 8.96 8.81
N ARG A 288 4.00 7.84 8.47
CA ARG A 288 3.30 6.59 8.14
C ARG A 288 2.48 6.05 9.32
N GLN A 289 3.03 6.10 10.52
CA GLN A 289 2.39 5.61 11.74
C GLN A 289 1.29 6.52 12.27
N THR A 290 1.33 7.81 11.94
CA THR A 290 0.39 8.84 12.42
C THR A 290 -0.61 9.30 11.36
N GLU A 291 -0.51 8.75 10.15
CA GLU A 291 -1.36 9.10 9.00
C GLU A 291 -2.86 8.98 9.31
N TYR A 292 -3.21 8.02 10.17
CA TYR A 292 -4.58 7.76 10.59
C TYR A 292 -5.26 8.97 11.26
N CYS A 293 -4.49 9.90 11.81
CA CYS A 293 -5.02 11.08 12.48
C CYS A 293 -5.77 12.01 11.53
N LYS A 294 -5.45 12.01 10.23
CA LYS A 294 -6.23 12.73 9.22
C LYS A 294 -7.69 12.23 9.18
N TYR A 295 -7.87 10.91 9.19
CA TYR A 295 -9.20 10.28 9.14
C TYR A 295 -9.98 10.41 10.44
N VAL A 296 -9.30 10.34 11.60
CA VAL A 296 -9.93 10.42 12.93
C VAL A 296 -10.36 11.84 13.26
N MET A 297 -9.53 12.84 12.95
CA MET A 297 -9.81 14.23 13.29
C MET A 297 -10.85 14.85 12.36
N LYS A 298 -10.83 14.53 11.06
CA LYS A 298 -11.65 15.20 10.03
C LYS A 298 -11.60 16.73 10.13
N ASP A 299 -10.41 17.22 10.44
CA ASP A 299 -10.11 18.63 10.67
C ASP A 299 -9.12 19.05 9.58
N ALA A 300 -9.44 20.12 8.86
CA ALA A 300 -8.61 20.66 7.79
C ALA A 300 -7.19 21.02 8.25
N THR A 301 -6.98 21.24 9.56
CA THR A 301 -5.64 21.48 10.12
C THR A 301 -4.73 20.25 10.07
N PHE A 302 -5.28 19.04 9.92
CA PHE A 302 -4.50 17.81 9.74
C PHE A 302 -4.21 17.49 8.26
N ASP A 303 -4.95 18.09 7.32
CA ASP A 303 -4.74 17.86 5.89
C ASP A 303 -3.40 18.43 5.39
N ARG A 304 -2.81 19.38 6.12
CA ARG A 304 -1.50 19.96 5.80
C ARG A 304 -0.30 19.05 6.10
N TYR A 305 -0.47 18.01 6.92
CA TYR A 305 0.63 17.10 7.22
C TYR A 305 0.86 16.15 6.03
N PRO A 306 2.11 15.80 5.67
CA PRO A 306 2.36 14.88 4.58
C PRO A 306 1.80 13.48 4.87
N TYR A 307 1.38 12.77 3.82
CA TYR A 307 1.16 11.33 3.90
C TYR A 307 2.50 10.59 4.00
N GLY A 308 2.49 9.33 4.48
CA GLY A 308 3.71 8.52 4.53
C GLY A 308 4.41 8.46 3.17
N ASP A 309 3.64 8.32 2.09
CA ASP A 309 4.16 8.20 0.72
C ASP A 309 4.86 9.47 0.20
N TRP A 310 4.44 10.65 0.67
CA TRP A 310 5.12 11.91 0.32
C TRP A 310 6.50 12.01 0.96
N VAL A 311 6.65 11.45 2.15
CA VAL A 311 7.96 11.36 2.80
C VAL A 311 8.76 10.21 2.21
N PHE A 312 8.10 9.14 1.77
CA PHE A 312 8.71 8.04 1.06
C PHE A 312 9.39 8.48 -0.22
N SER A 313 8.78 9.38 -1.01
CA SER A 313 9.43 9.92 -2.22
C SER A 313 10.75 10.63 -1.93
N LEU A 314 10.90 11.25 -0.74
CA LEU A 314 12.19 11.83 -0.32
C LEU A 314 13.27 10.77 -0.09
N LEU A 315 12.91 9.57 0.40
CA LEU A 315 13.85 8.46 0.59
C LEU A 315 14.43 7.95 -0.74
N PHE A 316 13.72 8.18 -1.83
CA PHE A 316 14.12 7.82 -3.19
C PHE A 316 14.39 9.05 -4.06
N HIS A 317 14.56 10.24 -3.47
CA HIS A 317 14.67 11.50 -4.19
C HIS A 317 15.73 11.47 -5.29
N ARG A 318 16.92 10.90 -5.01
CA ARG A 318 17.99 10.79 -6.03
C ARG A 318 17.53 9.98 -7.24
N THR A 319 16.99 8.79 -7.02
CA THR A 319 16.50 7.92 -8.08
C THR A 319 15.34 8.57 -8.82
N TYR A 320 14.41 9.20 -8.11
CA TYR A 320 13.30 9.95 -8.70
C TYR A 320 13.79 11.07 -9.60
N ARG A 321 14.74 11.87 -9.13
CA ARG A 321 15.35 12.96 -9.90
C ARG A 321 16.14 12.47 -11.11
N GLU A 322 16.89 11.38 -10.98
CA GLU A 322 17.64 10.77 -12.08
C GLU A 322 16.70 10.22 -13.16
N ASN A 323 15.67 9.47 -12.76
CA ASN A 323 14.66 8.95 -13.66
C ASN A 323 13.87 10.09 -14.32
N PHE A 324 13.44 11.09 -13.55
CA PHE A 324 12.76 12.26 -14.06
C PHE A 324 13.65 13.01 -15.06
N LYS A 325 14.95 13.17 -14.78
CA LYS A 325 15.90 13.75 -15.75
C LYS A 325 15.96 12.96 -17.05
N ILE A 326 16.11 11.64 -16.99
CA ILE A 326 16.19 10.80 -18.18
C ILE A 326 14.89 10.89 -18.99
N TRP A 327 13.75 10.70 -18.33
CA TRP A 327 12.43 10.70 -18.98
C TRP A 327 12.05 12.07 -19.50
N ALA A 328 12.12 13.10 -18.66
CA ALA A 328 11.79 14.46 -19.05
C ALA A 328 12.72 14.92 -20.18
N GLN A 329 14.04 14.70 -20.13
CA GLN A 329 14.91 15.15 -21.23
C GLN A 329 14.59 14.46 -22.56
N ALA A 330 14.28 13.16 -22.55
CA ALA A 330 13.90 12.43 -23.75
C ALA A 330 12.54 12.91 -24.30
N ASP A 331 11.52 12.97 -23.45
CA ASP A 331 10.16 13.37 -23.81
C ASP A 331 10.10 14.83 -24.23
N LEU A 332 10.76 15.74 -23.50
CA LEU A 332 10.85 17.16 -23.83
C LEU A 332 11.59 17.41 -25.13
N SER A 333 12.65 16.65 -25.43
CA SER A 333 13.37 16.79 -26.70
C SER A 333 12.52 16.34 -27.89
N LYS A 334 11.82 15.22 -27.74
CA LYS A 334 10.88 14.70 -28.75
C LYS A 334 9.70 15.65 -28.96
N LEU A 335 9.09 16.09 -27.86
CA LEU A 335 7.97 17.03 -27.89
C LEU A 335 8.41 18.35 -28.52
N LYS A 336 9.59 18.88 -28.19
CA LYS A 336 10.14 20.10 -28.81
C LYS A 336 10.26 19.97 -30.33
N SER A 337 10.81 18.87 -30.85
CA SER A 337 10.93 18.70 -32.30
C SER A 337 9.57 18.60 -32.98
N GLN A 338 8.63 17.87 -32.40
CA GLN A 338 7.29 17.70 -32.97
C GLN A 338 6.47 19.00 -32.91
N LEU A 339 6.54 19.75 -31.81
CA LEU A 339 5.86 21.05 -31.69
C LEU A 339 6.45 22.10 -32.64
N ALA A 340 7.78 22.10 -32.86
CA ALA A 340 8.41 23.01 -33.81
C ALA A 340 7.99 22.72 -35.26
N GLU A 341 7.88 21.44 -35.62
CA GLU A 341 7.35 21.01 -36.92
C GLU A 341 5.89 21.46 -37.08
N GLU A 342 5.03 21.16 -36.13
CA GLU A 342 3.61 21.57 -36.16
C GLU A 342 3.46 23.10 -36.20
N LEU A 343 4.28 23.85 -35.45
CA LEU A 343 4.29 25.31 -35.45
C LEU A 343 4.60 25.87 -36.85
N SER A 344 5.52 25.24 -37.58
CA SER A 344 5.89 25.63 -38.95
C SER A 344 4.77 25.38 -39.96
N GLN A 345 3.94 24.37 -39.71
CA GLN A 345 2.88 23.94 -40.63
C GLN A 345 1.50 24.54 -40.31
N ASN A 346 1.27 24.96 -39.07
CA ASN A 346 -0.03 25.46 -38.65
C ASN A 346 -0.32 26.85 -39.23
N LYS A 347 -1.59 27.16 -39.52
CA LYS A 347 -2.03 28.47 -40.03
C LYS A 347 -2.78 29.29 -38.99
N SER A 348 -3.28 28.68 -37.91
CA SER A 348 -4.00 29.35 -36.84
C SER A 348 -3.05 30.15 -35.94
N LEU A 349 -3.33 31.43 -35.72
CA LEU A 349 -2.52 32.30 -34.86
C LEU A 349 -2.62 31.90 -33.38
N GLU A 350 -3.82 31.54 -32.92
CA GLU A 350 -4.09 31.05 -31.56
C GLU A 350 -3.29 29.76 -31.29
N ALA A 351 -3.33 28.81 -32.22
CA ALA A 351 -2.56 27.58 -32.14
C ALA A 351 -1.05 27.83 -32.09
N LYS A 352 -0.55 28.75 -32.93
CA LYS A 352 0.86 29.13 -32.93
C LYS A 352 1.30 29.72 -31.59
N GLN A 353 0.45 30.51 -30.94
CA GLN A 353 0.78 31.09 -29.64
C GLN A 353 0.88 30.00 -28.57
N VAL A 354 -0.09 29.10 -28.49
CA VAL A 354 -0.05 27.99 -27.51
C VAL A 354 1.16 27.07 -27.74
N LEU A 355 1.48 26.76 -29.00
CA LEU A 355 2.68 25.99 -29.34
C LEU A 355 3.98 26.70 -28.92
N ARG A 356 4.07 28.02 -29.08
CA ARG A 356 5.22 28.82 -28.62
C ARG A 356 5.35 28.85 -27.11
N ASP A 357 4.24 29.03 -26.39
CA ASP A 357 4.23 29.07 -24.93
C ASP A 357 4.67 27.71 -24.35
N ALA A 358 4.15 26.61 -24.90
CA ALA A 358 4.58 25.26 -24.53
C ALA A 358 6.08 25.04 -24.82
N LEU A 359 6.57 25.45 -26.00
CA LEU A 359 7.99 25.36 -26.35
C LEU A 359 8.88 26.20 -25.42
N ALA A 360 8.43 27.39 -25.01
CA ALA A 360 9.15 28.25 -24.09
C ALA A 360 9.26 27.63 -22.70
N GLN A 361 8.16 27.06 -22.18
CA GLN A 361 8.15 26.33 -20.91
C GLN A 361 9.09 25.12 -20.95
N ILE A 362 9.00 24.29 -22.00
CA ILE A 362 9.90 23.15 -22.20
C ILE A 362 11.37 23.58 -22.23
N GLN A 363 11.68 24.68 -22.92
CA GLN A 363 13.05 25.20 -23.00
C GLN A 363 13.55 25.73 -21.66
N MET A 364 12.70 26.42 -20.90
CA MET A 364 13.02 26.89 -19.54
C MET A 364 13.38 25.71 -18.64
N ILE A 365 12.52 24.69 -18.60
CA ILE A 365 12.70 23.45 -17.83
C ILE A 365 14.03 22.77 -18.18
N ARG A 366 14.37 22.71 -19.48
CA ARG A 366 15.60 22.08 -19.97
C ARG A 366 16.88 22.84 -19.59
N ASN A 367 16.80 24.15 -19.42
CA ASN A 367 17.98 24.99 -19.14
C ASN A 367 18.31 25.07 -17.65
N GLU A 368 17.39 24.69 -16.75
CA GLU A 368 17.64 24.67 -15.32
C GLU A 368 18.58 23.50 -14.94
N ASP A 369 19.48 23.73 -13.96
CA ASP A 369 20.29 22.65 -13.41
C ASP A 369 19.44 21.78 -12.47
N MET A 370 18.92 20.69 -13.03
CA MET A 370 18.11 19.71 -12.31
C MET A 370 18.81 19.13 -11.07
N LYS A 371 20.13 19.26 -10.92
CA LYS A 371 20.84 18.86 -9.68
C LYS A 371 20.37 19.64 -8.45
N THR A 372 19.83 20.84 -8.66
CA THR A 372 19.37 21.75 -7.58
C THR A 372 17.88 21.66 -7.32
N TRP A 373 17.14 20.86 -8.10
CA TRP A 373 15.70 20.77 -7.93
C TRP A 373 15.35 20.04 -6.64
N SER A 374 14.41 20.64 -5.91
CA SER A 374 13.72 20.02 -4.80
C SER A 374 12.58 19.12 -5.32
N MET A 375 12.01 18.26 -4.46
CA MET A 375 10.83 17.49 -4.82
C MET A 375 9.64 18.39 -5.15
N GLY A 376 9.45 19.48 -4.41
CA GLY A 376 8.49 20.52 -4.74
C GLY A 376 8.66 21.06 -6.16
N LYS A 377 9.89 21.42 -6.56
CA LYS A 377 10.18 21.91 -7.91
C LYS A 377 9.94 20.85 -8.99
N ILE A 378 10.30 19.57 -8.75
CA ILE A 378 10.00 18.49 -9.70
C ILE A 378 8.49 18.35 -9.90
N ASN A 379 7.72 18.45 -8.81
CA ASN A 379 6.26 18.39 -8.86
C ASN A 379 5.67 19.58 -9.62
N ASP A 380 6.10 20.80 -9.32
CA ASP A 380 5.62 22.02 -10.00
C ASP A 380 5.88 21.95 -11.52
N VAL A 381 7.08 21.51 -11.90
CA VAL A 381 7.43 21.28 -13.31
C VAL A 381 6.55 20.19 -13.93
N SER A 382 6.24 19.12 -13.19
CA SER A 382 5.35 18.06 -13.66
C SER A 382 3.92 18.57 -13.87
N VAL A 383 3.42 19.45 -12.99
CA VAL A 383 2.11 20.14 -13.14
C VAL A 383 2.12 20.98 -14.41
N ASP A 384 3.12 21.84 -14.57
CA ASP A 384 3.23 22.73 -15.72
C ASP A 384 3.24 21.93 -17.04
N LEU A 385 3.97 20.81 -17.07
CA LEU A 385 4.02 19.91 -18.23
C LEU A 385 2.69 19.20 -18.50
N ALA A 386 1.99 18.75 -17.46
CA ALA A 386 0.67 18.13 -17.61
C ALA A 386 -0.37 19.15 -18.10
N GLU A 387 -0.37 20.37 -17.55
CA GLU A 387 -1.26 21.45 -17.99
C GLU A 387 -0.99 21.85 -19.45
N ALA A 388 0.27 22.02 -19.83
CA ALA A 388 0.65 22.33 -21.21
C ALA A 388 0.17 21.22 -22.17
N THR A 389 0.34 19.96 -21.77
CA THR A 389 -0.12 18.78 -22.52
C THR A 389 -1.64 18.75 -22.65
N ALA A 390 -2.38 19.01 -21.56
CA ALA A 390 -3.84 19.05 -21.55
C ALA A 390 -4.40 20.18 -22.44
N ARG A 391 -3.77 21.37 -22.40
CA ARG A 391 -4.14 22.49 -23.29
C ARG A 391 -3.95 22.11 -24.75
N LEU A 392 -2.84 21.45 -25.11
CA LEU A 392 -2.63 20.93 -26.46
C LEU A 392 -3.74 19.94 -26.87
N PHE A 393 -4.12 19.02 -25.98
CA PHE A 393 -5.24 18.10 -26.24
C PHE A 393 -6.56 18.80 -26.51
N SER A 394 -6.90 19.83 -25.72
CA SER A 394 -8.14 20.58 -25.92
C SER A 394 -8.21 21.23 -27.31
N LEU A 395 -7.10 21.80 -27.79
CA LEU A 395 -7.04 22.40 -29.13
C LEU A 395 -7.18 21.37 -30.26
N VAL A 396 -6.71 20.14 -30.04
CA VAL A 396 -6.87 19.04 -30.98
C VAL A 396 -8.30 18.52 -30.98
N ALA A 397 -8.91 18.36 -29.81
CA ALA A 397 -10.30 17.96 -29.66
C ALA A 397 -11.26 18.96 -30.32
N ASP A 398 -11.00 20.25 -30.16
CA ASP A 398 -11.76 21.36 -30.76
C ASP A 398 -11.50 21.53 -32.27
N LYS A 399 -10.66 20.68 -32.88
CA LYS A 399 -10.20 20.79 -34.28
C LYS A 399 -9.57 22.15 -34.62
N LYS A 400 -9.13 22.91 -33.61
CA LYS A 400 -8.35 24.14 -33.79
C LYS A 400 -6.93 23.84 -34.28
N ILE A 401 -6.46 22.63 -34.00
CA ILE A 401 -5.22 22.06 -34.51
C ILE A 401 -5.51 20.67 -35.05
N THR A 402 -5.09 20.40 -36.29
CA THR A 402 -5.01 19.03 -36.80
C THR A 402 -3.58 18.56 -36.62
N LEU A 403 -3.33 17.70 -35.62
CA LEU A 403 -2.04 17.01 -35.53
C LEU A 403 -1.95 16.05 -36.70
N LYS A 404 -0.99 16.28 -37.59
CA LYS A 404 -0.75 15.38 -38.73
C LYS A 404 0.04 14.15 -38.32
N ASP A 405 0.85 14.29 -37.27
CA ASP A 405 1.66 13.20 -36.73
C ASP A 405 0.87 12.42 -35.66
N GLU A 406 0.39 11.23 -36.02
CA GLU A 406 -0.19 10.28 -35.06
C GLU A 406 0.81 9.92 -33.94
N ASN A 407 2.13 10.00 -34.18
CA ASN A 407 3.13 9.79 -33.14
C ASN A 407 3.16 10.92 -32.11
N LEU A 408 2.77 12.15 -32.47
CA LEU A 408 2.65 13.25 -31.53
C LEU A 408 1.45 13.02 -30.61
N LYS A 409 0.31 12.54 -31.11
CA LYS A 409 -0.82 12.13 -30.26
C LYS A 409 -0.44 11.02 -29.28
N VAL A 410 0.26 9.99 -29.75
CA VAL A 410 0.76 8.91 -28.87
C VAL A 410 1.74 9.45 -27.83
N THR A 411 2.63 10.37 -28.22
CA THR A 411 3.61 10.99 -27.31
C THR A 411 2.91 11.85 -26.26
N LEU A 412 1.96 12.70 -26.66
CA LEU A 412 1.16 13.52 -25.74
C LEU A 412 0.33 12.63 -24.80
N ASN A 413 -0.23 11.51 -25.28
CA ASN A 413 -1.00 10.59 -24.44
C ASN A 413 -0.09 9.91 -23.42
N LYS A 414 1.10 9.48 -23.84
CA LYS A 414 2.11 8.88 -22.96
C LYS A 414 2.59 9.90 -21.91
N MET A 415 2.91 11.12 -22.32
CA MET A 415 3.32 12.20 -21.42
C MET A 415 2.19 12.56 -20.47
N SER A 416 0.96 12.78 -20.96
CA SER A 416 -0.20 13.04 -20.12
C SER A 416 -0.38 11.94 -19.09
N LYS A 417 -0.29 10.66 -19.49
CA LYS A 417 -0.37 9.54 -18.55
C LYS A 417 0.78 9.58 -17.54
N ASN A 418 2.03 9.64 -18.00
CA ASN A 418 3.21 9.66 -17.14
C ASN A 418 3.19 10.83 -16.13
N TYR A 419 2.87 12.05 -16.57
CA TYR A 419 2.81 13.22 -15.67
C TYR A 419 1.54 13.24 -14.84
N THR A 420 0.40 12.73 -15.33
CA THR A 420 -0.81 12.58 -14.50
C THR A 420 -0.59 11.53 -13.42
N ASP A 421 0.08 10.41 -13.74
CA ASP A 421 0.46 9.40 -12.75
C ASP A 421 1.42 10.03 -11.71
N LEU A 422 2.34 10.91 -12.11
CA LEU A 422 3.18 11.69 -11.17
C LEU A 422 2.41 12.74 -10.34
N LEU A 423 1.22 13.19 -10.76
CA LEU A 423 0.45 14.29 -10.14
C LEU A 423 -0.76 13.83 -9.32
N VAL A 424 -1.46 12.80 -9.79
CA VAL A 424 -2.61 12.19 -9.10
C VAL A 424 -2.15 11.46 -7.83
N ASP A 425 -0.88 11.06 -7.77
CA ASP A 425 -0.22 10.42 -6.62
C ASP A 425 0.20 11.37 -5.48
N ARG A 426 -0.31 12.61 -5.42
CA ARG A 426 -0.38 13.31 -4.12
C ARG A 426 -1.46 12.72 -3.21
N ASN A 427 -2.47 12.00 -3.71
CA ASN A 427 -3.54 11.43 -2.88
C ASN A 427 -3.71 9.91 -3.02
N ALA A 428 -2.82 9.23 -3.74
CA ALA A 428 -2.81 7.78 -3.90
C ALA A 428 -1.36 7.24 -3.75
N PRO A 429 -1.19 5.99 -3.27
CA PRO A 429 0.11 5.36 -3.12
C PRO A 429 0.75 5.08 -4.48
N LEU A 430 2.01 5.51 -4.63
CA LEU A 430 2.83 5.33 -5.84
C LEU A 430 2.85 3.86 -6.31
N SER A 431 2.14 3.56 -7.40
CA SER A 431 2.36 2.30 -8.12
C SER A 431 3.55 2.47 -9.08
N TRP A 432 4.67 1.85 -8.73
CA TRP A 432 5.96 1.97 -9.43
C TRP A 432 5.93 1.47 -10.89
N HIS A 433 5.32 2.16 -11.85
CA HIS A 433 5.32 1.74 -13.26
C HIS A 433 6.62 2.10 -13.99
N GLU A 434 7.18 1.10 -14.70
CA GLU A 434 8.12 1.17 -15.83
C GLU A 434 9.42 1.99 -15.67
N VAL A 435 10.35 1.53 -14.82
CA VAL A 435 11.78 1.81 -15.04
C VAL A 435 12.39 0.61 -15.77
N ASP A 436 13.00 0.82 -16.94
CA ASP A 436 13.84 -0.21 -17.58
C ASP A 436 15.09 -0.43 -16.71
N PRO A 437 15.24 -1.60 -16.06
CA PRO A 437 16.36 -1.86 -15.15
C PRO A 437 17.73 -1.74 -15.83
N LYS A 438 17.79 -1.87 -17.16
CA LYS A 438 19.04 -1.75 -17.94
C LYS A 438 19.51 -0.31 -18.12
N SER A 439 18.67 0.66 -17.80
CA SER A 439 18.99 2.09 -17.92
C SER A 439 19.59 2.70 -16.65
N LEU A 440 19.56 1.96 -15.53
CA LEU A 440 20.15 2.39 -14.28
C LEU A 440 21.65 2.02 -14.24
N PRO A 441 22.55 2.95 -13.87
CA PRO A 441 23.92 2.57 -13.57
C PRO A 441 23.91 1.59 -12.39
N GLU A 442 24.62 0.46 -12.51
CA GLU A 442 24.86 -0.45 -11.39
C GLU A 442 25.59 0.32 -10.28
N GLU A 443 24.88 0.84 -9.29
CA GLU A 443 25.54 1.33 -8.09
C GLU A 443 26.13 0.12 -7.35
N PRO A 444 27.44 0.13 -7.04
CA PRO A 444 28.03 -0.94 -6.24
C PRO A 444 27.43 -0.88 -4.85
N TYR A 445 26.63 -1.90 -4.50
CA TYR A 445 26.25 -2.14 -3.11
C TYR A 445 27.52 -2.07 -2.24
N PRO A 446 27.56 -1.23 -1.19
CA PRO A 446 28.70 -1.22 -0.29
C PRO A 446 28.83 -2.61 0.31
N LYS A 447 29.96 -3.27 0.04
CA LYS A 447 30.33 -4.52 0.72
C LYS A 447 30.29 -4.22 2.22
N ARG A 448 29.34 -4.82 2.93
CA ARG A 448 29.31 -4.75 4.39
C ARG A 448 30.61 -5.39 4.89
N SER A 449 31.42 -4.62 5.61
CA SER A 449 32.53 -5.16 6.38
C SER A 449 31.95 -6.09 7.45
N ASN A 450 32.44 -7.33 7.48
CA ASN A 450 32.06 -8.38 8.43
C ASN A 450 32.27 -7.96 9.88
#